data_AF-A0A392M3E5-F1
#
_entry.id   AF-A0A392M3E5-F1
#
_cell.length_a   1.000
_cell.length_b   1.000
_cell.length_c   1.000
_cell.angle_alpha   90.00
_cell.angle_beta   90.00
_cell.angle_gamma   90.00
#
_symmetry.space_group_name_H-M   'P 1'
#
loop_
_entity.id
_entity.type
_entity.pdbx_description
1 polymer ?
#
loop_
_entity_poly.entity_id
_entity_poly.type
_entity_poly.pdbx_seq_one_letter_code
_entity_poly.pdbx_strand_id
1 'polypeptide(L)'
;DNSGDSEDAESQDEDDIKSEGGSEGSDLHQEGGGVESDSSEDEVAPRNTIGEVPLKWYEDEPHIGYDIKGKKIKKKEKEDKLGSFLANVDDSKNWRKIYDEYNDEVVELTKDELKIVRKLMKNQAPHTDFDPYPTYVDWFKWDDAKHPLSNAPEPKRRLCNMLEQFAMDQ
;
A
#
# COMPACT_ATOMS: atom_id res chain seq x y z
N ASP A 1 -50.03 66.23 12.18
CA ASP A 1 -48.56 66.31 12.22
C ASP A 1 -48.03 65.74 13.52
N ASN A 2 -47.53 64.50 13.47
CA ASN A 2 -46.60 63.97 14.45
C ASN A 2 -45.69 62.96 13.74
N SER A 3 -44.67 63.48 13.09
CA SER A 3 -43.37 62.84 12.89
C SER A 3 -42.68 62.74 14.26
N GLY A 4 -42.08 61.67 14.74
CA GLY A 4 -41.52 60.46 14.13
C GLY A 4 -40.23 60.20 14.92
N ASP A 5 -39.95 58.97 15.38
CA ASP A 5 -38.57 58.56 15.65
C ASP A 5 -38.38 57.03 15.77
N SER A 6 -37.33 56.59 15.08
CA SER A 6 -36.44 55.43 15.22
C SER A 6 -36.97 54.01 15.43
N GLU A 7 -36.61 53.18 14.45
CA GLU A 7 -36.81 51.74 14.28
C GLU A 7 -35.70 50.94 14.97
N ASP A 8 -36.09 49.84 15.64
CA ASP A 8 -35.21 48.72 15.98
C ASP A 8 -36.09 47.48 16.26
N ALA A 9 -35.96 46.42 15.45
CA ALA A 9 -36.13 45.00 15.80
C ALA A 9 -36.25 44.12 14.54
N GLU A 10 -35.33 43.16 14.43
CA GLU A 10 -35.33 42.07 13.46
C GLU A 10 -36.40 41.01 13.75
N SER A 11 -36.96 40.43 12.68
CA SER A 11 -37.49 39.05 12.63
C SER A 11 -37.45 38.62 11.16
N GLN A 12 -36.51 37.74 10.77
CA GLN A 12 -36.75 36.29 10.58
C GLN A 12 -37.95 36.00 9.67
N ASP A 13 -37.69 35.84 8.38
CA ASP A 13 -38.56 35.11 7.47
C ASP A 13 -37.76 33.99 6.79
N GLU A 14 -38.25 32.78 7.02
CA GLU A 14 -37.79 31.54 6.42
C GLU A 14 -38.43 31.36 5.05
N ASP A 15 -37.62 31.11 4.01
CA ASP A 15 -38.11 30.64 2.72
C ASP A 15 -37.82 29.15 2.55
N ASP A 16 -38.91 28.41 2.73
CA ASP A 16 -39.13 26.98 2.57
C ASP A 16 -39.05 26.59 1.08
N ILE A 17 -38.01 25.86 0.66
CA ILE A 17 -37.99 25.16 -0.63
C ILE A 17 -37.88 23.66 -0.40
N LYS A 18 -39.05 23.02 -0.40
CA LYS A 18 -39.21 21.58 -0.64
C LYS A 18 -38.72 21.22 -2.04
N SER A 19 -37.70 20.37 -2.12
CA SER A 19 -37.50 19.47 -3.25
C SER A 19 -37.40 18.05 -2.73
N GLU A 20 -38.52 17.34 -2.82
CA GLU A 20 -38.56 15.89 -2.71
C GLU A 20 -38.11 15.32 -4.06
N GLY A 21 -37.01 14.57 -4.02
CA GLY A 21 -36.45 13.90 -5.17
C GLY A 21 -35.48 12.84 -4.68
N GLY A 22 -36.00 11.64 -4.46
CA GLY A 22 -35.21 10.51 -4.02
C GLY A 22 -34.05 10.22 -4.97
N SER A 23 -32.87 10.03 -4.39
CA SER A 23 -31.90 9.09 -4.93
C SER A 23 -31.18 8.46 -3.76
N GLU A 24 -31.72 7.31 -3.38
CA GLU A 24 -31.14 6.31 -2.50
C GLU A 24 -29.90 5.75 -3.25
N GLY A 25 -28.84 6.55 -3.27
CA GLY A 25 -27.64 6.32 -4.06
C GLY A 25 -26.60 5.52 -3.29
N SER A 26 -26.79 4.19 -3.30
CA SER A 26 -25.77 3.16 -3.12
C SER A 26 -24.82 3.30 -1.91
N ASP A 27 -25.30 2.87 -0.74
CA ASP A 27 -24.46 2.23 0.30
C ASP A 27 -24.03 0.81 -0.16
N LEU A 28 -23.26 0.75 -1.24
CA LEU A 28 -22.51 -0.41 -1.74
C LEU A 28 -21.25 0.22 -2.34
N HIS A 29 -20.04 0.09 -1.78
CA HIS A 29 -19.32 -1.14 -1.50
C HIS A 29 -18.33 -0.91 -0.34
N GLN A 30 -18.56 -1.55 0.80
CA GLN A 30 -17.44 -1.96 1.66
C GLN A 30 -17.70 -3.39 2.13
N GLU A 31 -17.96 -4.26 1.16
CA GLU A 31 -18.04 -5.70 1.38
C GLU A 31 -16.70 -6.32 1.00
N GLY A 32 -15.98 -6.81 1.99
CA GLY A 32 -15.10 -7.96 1.81
C GLY A 32 -13.74 -7.75 1.15
N GLY A 33 -13.17 -6.55 1.17
CA GLY A 33 -11.74 -6.37 0.86
C GLY A 33 -10.92 -6.75 2.08
N GLY A 34 -10.49 -8.01 2.20
CA GLY A 34 -9.49 -8.39 3.20
C GLY A 34 -8.23 -7.59 2.93
N VAL A 35 -7.97 -6.58 3.77
CA VAL A 35 -6.74 -5.79 3.72
C VAL A 35 -5.57 -6.72 3.95
N GLU A 36 -4.83 -7.00 2.89
CA GLU A 36 -3.61 -7.77 2.96
C GLU A 36 -2.51 -6.87 3.50
N SER A 37 -1.79 -7.36 4.52
CA SER A 37 -0.79 -6.57 5.25
C SER A 37 0.41 -6.12 4.40
N ASP A 38 0.47 -6.53 3.12
CA ASP A 38 1.52 -6.21 2.15
C ASP A 38 1.01 -5.30 1.01
N SER A 39 -0.21 -4.77 1.12
CA SER A 39 -0.72 -3.81 0.14
C SER A 39 -0.03 -2.47 0.34
N SER A 40 0.82 -2.08 -0.62
CA SER A 40 1.56 -0.82 -0.62
C SER A 40 0.67 0.42 -0.55
N GLU A 41 -0.61 0.30 -0.87
CA GLU A 41 -1.57 1.41 -0.88
C GLU A 41 -2.29 1.60 0.47
N ASP A 42 -2.23 0.62 1.37
CA ASP A 42 -3.03 0.60 2.61
C ASP A 42 -2.21 0.75 3.90
N GLU A 43 -0.88 0.80 3.83
CA GLU A 43 -0.03 0.92 5.02
C GLU A 43 -0.34 2.17 5.86
N VAL A 44 -0.81 3.25 5.22
CA VAL A 44 -1.35 4.44 5.89
C VAL A 44 -2.46 5.00 5.02
N ALA A 45 -3.67 5.12 5.56
CA ALA A 45 -4.75 5.82 4.85
C ALA A 45 -4.23 7.18 4.37
N PRO A 46 -4.18 7.43 3.04
CA PRO A 46 -3.54 8.61 2.50
C PRO A 46 -4.27 9.84 3.06
N ARG A 47 -3.65 10.53 4.02
CA ARG A 47 -4.20 11.76 4.58
C ARG A 47 -4.37 12.80 3.49
N ASN A 48 -3.46 12.76 2.52
CA ASN A 48 -3.49 13.54 1.30
C ASN A 48 -3.91 12.65 0.13
N THR A 49 -5.06 12.98 -0.46
CA THR A 49 -5.72 12.31 -1.59
C THR A 49 -5.36 12.91 -2.94
N ILE A 50 -4.48 13.92 -2.96
CA ILE A 50 -4.11 14.65 -4.18
C ILE A 50 -3.25 13.77 -5.11
N GLY A 51 -2.53 12.79 -4.56
CA GLY A 51 -1.67 11.88 -5.31
C GLY A 51 -0.31 12.52 -5.65
N GLU A 52 0.31 12.07 -6.74
CA GLU A 52 1.62 12.54 -7.20
C GLU A 52 1.53 13.90 -7.93
N VAL A 53 1.10 14.94 -7.20
CA VAL A 53 1.03 16.32 -7.71
C VAL A 53 2.09 17.17 -7.02
N PRO A 54 2.85 18.01 -7.76
CA PRO A 54 3.85 18.88 -7.14
C PRO A 54 3.22 19.83 -6.11
N LEU A 55 3.72 19.80 -4.87
CA LEU A 55 3.25 20.66 -3.77
C LEU A 55 3.43 22.16 -4.05
N LYS A 56 4.30 22.51 -5.01
CA LYS A 56 4.54 23.90 -5.44
C LYS A 56 3.27 24.63 -5.87
N TRP A 57 2.28 23.92 -6.42
CA TRP A 57 1.02 24.52 -6.86
C TRP A 57 0.13 25.00 -5.71
N TYR A 58 0.39 24.52 -4.49
CA TYR A 58 -0.33 24.88 -3.29
C TYR A 58 0.51 25.76 -2.35
N GLU A 59 1.57 26.39 -2.84
CA GLU A 59 2.39 27.30 -2.04
C GLU A 59 1.59 28.54 -1.60
N ASP A 60 0.77 29.09 -2.52
CA ASP A 60 -0.04 30.29 -2.31
C ASP A 60 -1.44 29.99 -1.76
N GLU A 61 -1.89 28.73 -1.83
CA GLU A 61 -3.21 28.31 -1.38
C GLU A 61 -3.23 27.98 0.13
N PRO A 62 -4.32 28.30 0.86
CA PRO A 62 -4.44 27.99 2.29
C PRO A 62 -4.66 26.48 2.58
N HIS A 63 -4.82 25.66 1.54
CA HIS A 63 -5.11 24.23 1.63
C HIS A 63 -4.37 23.47 0.52
N ILE A 64 -4.04 22.20 0.76
CA ILE A 64 -3.25 21.36 -0.18
C ILE A 64 -4.18 20.48 -1.03
N GLY A 65 -5.47 20.38 -0.69
CA GLY A 65 -6.48 19.65 -1.47
C GLY A 65 -7.74 19.32 -0.66
N TYR A 66 -8.49 18.30 -1.11
CA TYR A 66 -9.75 17.87 -0.50
C TYR A 66 -9.73 16.37 -0.20
N ASP A 67 -10.21 15.98 0.98
CA ASP A 67 -10.43 14.58 1.38
C ASP A 67 -11.46 13.88 0.47
N ILE A 68 -11.54 12.55 0.53
CA ILE A 68 -12.52 11.71 -0.19
C ILE A 68 -13.96 12.19 0.08
N LYS A 69 -14.19 12.78 1.27
CA LYS A 69 -15.46 13.37 1.70
C LYS A 69 -15.65 14.85 1.30
N GLY A 70 -14.76 15.42 0.50
CA GLY A 70 -14.80 16.82 0.07
C GLY A 70 -14.38 17.85 1.14
N LYS A 71 -13.74 17.43 2.23
CA LYS A 71 -13.27 18.35 3.29
C LYS A 71 -11.91 18.93 2.92
N LYS A 72 -11.73 20.25 3.09
CA LYS A 72 -10.44 20.93 2.82
C LYS A 72 -9.35 20.43 3.77
N ILE A 73 -8.23 20.00 3.20
CA ILE A 73 -7.02 19.61 3.92
C ILE A 73 -6.17 20.87 4.12
N LYS A 74 -6.23 21.44 5.34
CA LYS A 74 -5.45 22.64 5.69
C LYS A 74 -3.97 22.30 5.79
N LYS A 75 -3.12 23.21 5.31
CA LYS A 75 -1.67 23.15 5.50
C LYS A 75 -1.35 23.28 6.99
N LYS A 76 -0.45 22.44 7.50
CA LYS A 76 0.05 22.58 8.87
C LYS A 76 0.95 23.80 8.95
N GLU A 77 0.90 24.51 10.08
CA GLU A 77 1.81 25.64 10.31
C GLU A 77 3.24 25.12 10.34
N LYS A 78 4.03 25.48 9.34
CA LYS A 78 5.42 25.08 9.24
C LYS A 78 6.19 25.84 10.29
N GLU A 79 6.71 25.14 11.30
CA GLU A 79 7.69 25.72 12.21
C GLU A 79 8.87 26.27 11.39
N ASP A 80 9.44 27.39 11.84
CA ASP A 80 10.57 28.00 11.15
C ASP A 80 11.66 26.95 10.91
N LYS A 81 12.21 26.90 9.69
CA LYS A 81 13.27 25.94 9.31
C LYS A 81 14.42 25.90 10.32
N LEU A 82 14.68 27.03 10.96
CA LEU A 82 15.71 27.20 11.97
C LEU A 82 15.31 26.60 13.33
N GLY A 83 14.04 26.73 13.73
CA GLY A 83 13.47 26.06 14.90
C GLY A 83 13.46 24.54 14.75
N SER A 84 13.00 24.04 13.60
CA SER A 84 13.05 22.60 13.30
C SER A 84 14.48 22.08 13.29
N PHE A 85 15.45 22.86 12.78
CA PHE A 85 16.87 22.48 12.83
C PHE A 85 17.41 22.41 14.25
N LEU A 86 17.05 23.36 15.13
CA LEU A 86 17.48 23.32 16.53
C LEU A 86 16.88 22.12 17.27
N ALA A 87 15.60 21.82 17.05
CA ALA A 87 14.96 20.62 17.58
C ALA A 87 15.67 19.34 17.08
N ASN A 88 16.11 19.34 15.82
CA ASN A 88 16.87 18.26 15.20
C ASN A 88 18.23 17.99 15.89
N VAL A 89 18.88 19.06 16.37
CA VAL A 89 20.23 19.00 16.97
C VAL A 89 20.16 18.61 18.45
N ASP A 90 19.15 19.10 19.18
CA ASP A 90 19.01 18.86 20.62
C ASP A 90 18.55 17.42 20.93
N ASP A 91 17.79 16.81 20.02
CA ASP A 91 17.28 15.45 20.17
C ASP A 91 18.32 14.37 19.80
N SER A 92 18.85 13.65 20.81
CA SER A 92 19.77 12.51 20.58
C SER A 92 19.18 11.36 19.76
N LYS A 93 17.84 11.22 19.72
CA LYS A 93 17.13 10.17 18.96
C LYS A 93 16.73 10.60 17.56
N ASN A 94 17.11 11.80 17.16
CA ASN A 94 16.65 12.41 15.93
C ASN A 94 17.11 11.66 14.66
N TRP A 95 18.19 10.89 14.72
CA TRP A 95 18.59 10.00 13.62
C TRP A 95 17.54 8.93 13.25
N ARG A 96 16.50 8.73 14.07
CA ARG A 96 15.36 7.83 13.79
C ARG A 96 14.15 8.55 13.21
N LYS A 97 14.16 9.88 13.19
CA LYS A 97 13.05 10.71 12.71
C LYS A 97 13.29 11.02 11.24
N ILE A 98 12.27 10.84 10.42
CA ILE A 98 12.28 11.17 8.98
C ILE A 98 11.13 12.13 8.73
N TYR A 99 11.42 13.25 8.06
CA TYR A 99 10.39 14.19 7.65
C TYR A 99 9.77 13.74 6.33
N ASP A 100 8.47 13.49 6.34
CA ASP A 100 7.66 13.25 5.17
C ASP A 100 7.11 14.58 4.62
N GLU A 101 7.58 14.98 3.44
CA GLU A 101 7.14 16.19 2.75
C GLU A 101 5.70 16.09 2.24
N TYR A 102 5.23 14.89 1.93
CA TYR A 102 3.89 14.72 1.40
C TYR A 102 2.84 14.94 2.48
N ASN A 103 3.02 14.38 3.68
CA ASN A 103 2.06 14.49 4.78
C ASN A 103 2.39 15.62 5.79
N ASP A 104 3.52 16.33 5.59
CA ASP A 104 4.08 17.30 6.54
C ASP A 104 4.14 16.72 7.98
N GLU A 105 4.69 15.51 8.10
CA GLU A 105 4.79 14.77 9.36
C GLU A 105 6.22 14.29 9.62
N VAL A 106 6.59 14.28 10.89
CA VAL A 106 7.83 13.64 11.33
C VAL A 106 7.50 12.21 11.74
N VAL A 107 7.91 11.25 10.93
CA VAL A 107 7.72 9.82 11.18
C VAL A 107 8.92 9.28 11.96
N GLU A 108 8.65 8.60 13.09
CA GLU A 108 9.69 7.93 13.87
C GLU A 108 9.79 6.46 13.48
N LEU A 109 10.98 6.01 13.09
CA LEU A 109 11.22 4.60 12.78
C LEU A 109 11.25 3.73 14.04
N THR A 110 10.52 2.63 14.00
CA THR A 110 10.51 1.65 15.09
C THR A 110 11.83 0.88 15.17
N LYS A 111 12.08 0.24 16.32
CA LYS A 111 13.32 -0.54 16.52
C LYS A 111 13.41 -1.75 15.58
N ASP A 112 12.26 -2.34 15.25
CA ASP A 112 12.18 -3.54 14.42
C ASP A 112 12.39 -3.21 12.95
N GLU A 113 11.80 -2.11 12.44
CA GLU A 113 12.11 -1.56 11.12
C GLU A 113 13.62 -1.27 10.97
N LEU A 114 14.22 -0.60 11.95
CA LEU A 114 15.66 -0.34 11.94
C LEU A 114 16.51 -1.63 11.97
N LYS A 115 16.02 -2.69 12.61
CA LYS A 115 16.70 -4.00 12.61
C LYS A 115 16.63 -4.64 11.22
N ILE A 116 15.49 -4.55 10.55
CA ILE A 116 15.28 -5.04 9.18
C ILE A 116 16.19 -4.28 8.21
N VAL A 117 16.19 -2.94 8.25
CA VAL A 117 17.06 -2.11 7.39
C VAL A 117 18.54 -2.44 7.59
N ARG A 118 19.00 -2.57 8.84
CA ARG A 118 20.41 -2.94 9.12
C ARG A 118 20.77 -4.33 8.62
N LYS A 119 19.85 -5.29 8.67
CA LYS A 119 20.05 -6.64 8.11
C LYS A 119 20.14 -6.58 6.59
N LEU A 120 19.24 -5.83 5.95
CA LEU A 120 19.23 -5.61 4.51
C LEU A 120 20.55 -5.00 4.02
N MET A 121 21.05 -3.96 4.69
CA MET A 121 22.35 -3.35 4.37
C MET A 121 23.54 -4.31 4.51
N LYS A 122 23.40 -5.35 5.34
CA LYS A 122 24.43 -6.39 5.55
C LYS A 122 24.19 -7.63 4.67
N ASN A 123 23.24 -7.57 3.72
CA ASN A 123 22.78 -8.72 2.93
C ASN A 123 22.38 -9.93 3.79
N GLN A 124 21.82 -9.69 4.97
CA GLN A 124 21.27 -10.73 5.86
C GLN A 124 19.76 -10.84 5.69
N ALA A 125 19.21 -12.02 6.00
CA ALA A 125 17.77 -12.27 5.89
C ALA A 125 16.94 -11.31 6.77
N PRO A 126 15.92 -10.64 6.22
CA PRO A 126 15.05 -9.71 6.96
C PRO A 126 14.33 -10.38 8.13
N HIS A 127 13.69 -11.52 7.86
CA HIS A 127 12.96 -12.30 8.86
C HIS A 127 13.90 -12.94 9.88
N THR A 128 13.40 -13.13 11.10
CA THR A 128 14.16 -13.81 12.17
C THR A 128 14.23 -15.31 11.96
N ASP A 129 13.21 -15.88 11.32
CA ASP A 129 12.98 -17.32 11.27
C ASP A 129 13.52 -17.94 9.97
N PHE A 130 14.34 -17.18 9.23
CA PHE A 130 14.97 -17.66 8.01
C PHE A 130 16.11 -18.61 8.34
N ASP A 131 15.98 -19.86 7.92
CA ASP A 131 17.06 -20.85 7.94
C ASP A 131 17.87 -20.75 6.64
N PRO A 132 19.17 -20.40 6.68
CA PRO A 132 20.02 -20.37 5.48
C PRO A 132 20.27 -21.76 4.87
N TYR A 133 20.09 -22.84 5.65
CA TYR A 133 20.38 -24.19 5.22
C TYR A 133 19.21 -25.14 5.54
N PRO A 134 18.04 -24.93 4.90
CA PRO A 134 16.89 -25.79 5.13
C PRO A 134 17.20 -27.21 4.65
N THR A 135 16.70 -28.22 5.36
CA THR A 135 16.82 -29.61 4.92
C THR A 135 16.10 -29.79 3.59
N TYR A 136 16.72 -30.46 2.63
CA TYR A 136 16.09 -30.78 1.36
C TYR A 136 14.84 -31.65 1.61
N VAL A 137 13.67 -31.10 1.28
CA VAL A 137 12.39 -31.81 1.31
C VAL A 137 12.00 -32.12 -0.13
N ASP A 138 11.90 -33.40 -0.42
CA ASP A 138 11.37 -33.87 -1.68
C ASP A 138 9.85 -33.69 -1.68
N TRP A 139 9.42 -32.53 -2.19
CA TRP A 139 8.01 -32.15 -2.26
C TRP A 139 7.22 -32.97 -3.29
N PHE A 140 7.92 -33.72 -4.15
CA PHE A 140 7.31 -34.54 -5.18
C PHE A 140 7.96 -35.92 -5.24
N LYS A 141 7.34 -36.90 -4.59
CA LYS A 141 7.71 -38.31 -4.69
C LYS A 141 6.75 -39.05 -5.60
N TRP A 142 7.29 -39.65 -6.65
CA TRP A 142 6.56 -40.49 -7.60
C TRP A 142 6.41 -41.92 -7.05
N ASP A 143 5.83 -42.07 -5.84
CA ASP A 143 5.73 -43.38 -5.18
C ASP A 143 4.63 -44.29 -5.79
N ASP A 144 3.61 -43.71 -6.46
CA ASP A 144 2.49 -44.44 -7.07
C ASP A 144 2.52 -44.44 -8.61
N ALA A 145 3.68 -44.80 -9.16
CA ALA A 145 4.00 -44.85 -10.58
C ALA A 145 3.25 -45.89 -11.42
N LYS A 146 1.91 -45.84 -11.48
CA LYS A 146 1.12 -46.87 -12.20
C LYS A 146 1.35 -46.88 -13.73
N HIS A 147 1.76 -45.74 -14.29
CA HIS A 147 2.00 -45.59 -15.72
C HIS A 147 3.45 -45.18 -15.99
N PRO A 148 4.02 -45.60 -17.14
CA PRO A 148 5.32 -45.12 -17.56
C PRO A 148 5.24 -43.61 -17.81
N LEU A 149 6.37 -42.93 -17.61
CA LEU A 149 6.49 -41.49 -17.88
C LEU A 149 6.17 -41.13 -19.35
N SER A 150 6.31 -42.09 -20.26
CA SER A 150 6.00 -41.95 -21.69
C SER A 150 5.17 -43.11 -22.20
N ASN A 151 4.19 -42.82 -23.05
CA ASN A 151 3.35 -43.80 -23.75
C ASN A 151 3.84 -44.09 -25.19
N ALA A 152 5.14 -43.93 -25.44
CA ALA A 152 5.71 -44.20 -26.76
C ALA A 152 5.53 -45.69 -27.13
N PRO A 153 5.01 -46.01 -28.32
CA PRO A 153 4.78 -47.40 -28.71
C PRO A 153 6.11 -48.15 -28.84
N GLU A 154 6.13 -49.40 -28.40
CA GLU A 154 7.33 -50.22 -28.48
C GLU A 154 7.71 -50.53 -29.94
N PRO A 155 8.97 -50.31 -30.34
CA PRO A 155 9.40 -50.57 -31.71
C PRO A 155 9.56 -52.08 -31.96
N LYS A 156 9.14 -52.54 -33.14
CA LYS A 156 9.12 -53.97 -33.55
C LYS A 156 10.45 -54.71 -33.35
N ARG A 157 11.59 -54.01 -33.46
CA ARG A 157 12.93 -54.55 -33.22
C ARG A 157 13.17 -55.09 -31.80
N ARG A 158 12.37 -54.70 -30.80
CA ARG A 158 12.45 -55.24 -29.43
C ARG A 158 11.80 -56.63 -29.30
N LEU A 159 10.91 -56.99 -30.23
CA LEU A 159 10.13 -58.23 -30.19
C LEU A 159 10.69 -59.31 -31.15
N CYS A 160 11.41 -58.91 -32.19
CA CYS A 160 12.04 -59.84 -33.13
C CYS A 160 13.48 -60.16 -32.68
N ASN A 161 13.84 -61.45 -32.64
CA ASN A 161 15.22 -61.88 -32.40
C ASN A 161 16.18 -61.22 -33.40
N MET A 162 17.35 -60.86 -32.89
CA MET A 162 18.36 -59.99 -33.52
C MET A 162 18.69 -60.39 -34.96
N LEU A 163 18.24 -59.60 -35.95
CA LEU A 163 18.67 -59.72 -37.34
C LEU A 163 20.15 -59.33 -37.55
N GLU A 164 20.76 -58.70 -36.55
CA GLU A 164 22.14 -58.19 -36.59
C GLU A 164 23.18 -59.29 -36.32
N GLN A 165 22.86 -60.31 -35.51
CA GLN A 165 23.73 -61.48 -35.31
C GLN A 165 23.75 -62.39 -36.54
N PHE A 166 22.64 -62.52 -37.27
CA PHE A 166 22.60 -63.34 -38.49
C PHE A 166 23.37 -62.73 -39.66
N ALA A 167 23.59 -61.41 -39.66
CA ALA A 167 24.32 -60.71 -40.71
C ALA A 167 25.85 -60.68 -40.50
N MET A 168 26.36 -61.05 -39.32
CA MET A 168 27.81 -61.15 -39.05
C MET A 168 28.37 -62.58 -39.15
N ASP A 169 27.51 -63.60 -39.25
CA ASP A 169 27.87 -65.02 -39.42
C ASP A 169 27.77 -65.48 -40.91
N GLN A 170 27.96 -64.57 -41.87
CA GLN A 170 28.05 -64.87 -43.31
C GLN A 170 29.38 -64.39 -43.92
#